data_AF-A0A0K8UGU8-F1
#
_entry.id   AF-A0A0K8UGU8-F1
#
_cell.length_a   1.000
_cell.length_b   1.000
_cell.length_c   1.000
_cell.angle_alpha   90.00
_cell.angle_beta   90.00
_cell.angle_gamma   90.00
#
_symmetry.space_group_name_H-M   'P 1'
#
loop_
_entity.id
_entity.type
_entity.pdbx_description
1 polymer ?
#
loop_
_entity_poly.entity_id
_entity_poly.type
_entity_poly.pdbx_seq_one_letter_code
_entity_poly.pdbx_strand_id
1 'polypeptide(L)'
;TDRLWRKNMRSHGRQCPGVDLNRNFGYKWGGKGTSANPCAQTYRGSKAFSEPETFYISKFISNYPRDTFKAFLSFHSYGQYILYPWGYDYQPTADKADLDRVARQAGTTITKKSGGKYTVGPSATTLYPAAGGSDDWAKGFAGIK
;
A
#
# COMPACT_ATOMS: atom_id res chain seq x y z
N THR A 1 -26.17 -3.16 -2.57
CA THR A 1 -24.73 -3.55 -2.58
C THR A 1 -24.17 -3.23 -3.95
N ASP A 2 -22.90 -2.81 -4.02
CA ASP A 2 -22.22 -2.43 -5.27
C ASP A 2 -21.03 -3.38 -5.50
N ARG A 3 -21.00 -4.05 -6.66
CA ARG A 3 -19.95 -5.02 -7.04
C ARG A 3 -18.58 -4.37 -7.22
N LEU A 4 -18.53 -3.08 -7.53
CA LEU A 4 -17.29 -2.33 -7.78
C LEU A 4 -16.84 -1.49 -6.57
N TRP A 5 -17.48 -1.70 -5.41
CA TRP A 5 -17.10 -1.02 -4.18
C TRP A 5 -15.65 -1.36 -3.77
N ARG A 6 -14.85 -0.32 -3.48
CA ARG A 6 -13.41 -0.45 -3.14
C ARG A 6 -13.07 -0.04 -1.71
N LYS A 7 -13.73 1.00 -1.18
CA LYS A 7 -13.43 1.55 0.15
C LYS A 7 -13.92 0.61 1.26
N ASN A 8 -13.64 0.90 2.53
CA ASN A 8 -14.39 0.24 3.60
C ASN A 8 -15.84 0.77 3.67
N MET A 9 -16.63 0.28 4.63
CA MET A 9 -18.06 0.62 4.75
C MET A 9 -18.35 1.63 5.88
N ARG A 10 -17.32 2.28 6.45
CA ARG A 10 -17.51 3.19 7.58
C ARG A 10 -18.38 4.38 7.20
N SER A 11 -19.46 4.60 7.94
CA SER A 11 -20.26 5.83 7.81
C SER A 11 -19.56 6.99 8.52
N HIS A 12 -19.49 8.14 7.84
CA HIS A 12 -18.99 9.39 8.42
C HIS A 12 -20.12 10.41 8.66
N GLY A 13 -21.37 9.96 8.75
CA GLY A 13 -22.54 10.85 8.82
C GLY A 13 -22.74 11.68 7.55
N ARG A 14 -22.12 11.27 6.43
CA ARG A 14 -22.16 11.92 5.11
C ARG A 14 -22.76 10.95 4.09
N GLN A 15 -23.22 11.48 2.96
CA GLN A 15 -23.77 10.69 1.84
C GLN A 15 -22.78 9.67 1.24
N CYS A 16 -21.48 9.83 1.48
CA CYS A 16 -20.44 8.98 0.91
C CYS A 16 -19.74 8.17 2.01
N PRO A 17 -20.08 6.88 2.20
CA PRO A 17 -19.39 6.03 3.16
C PRO A 17 -17.99 5.66 2.67
N GLY A 18 -17.14 5.31 3.62
CA GLY A 18 -15.89 4.60 3.38
C GLY A 18 -14.65 5.46 3.18
N VAL A 19 -13.52 4.88 3.54
CA VAL A 19 -12.15 5.36 3.33
C VAL A 19 -11.40 4.35 2.46
N ASP A 20 -10.50 4.84 1.60
CA ASP A 20 -9.53 3.99 0.92
C ASP A 20 -8.49 3.51 1.94
N LEU A 21 -8.57 2.24 2.33
CA LEU A 21 -7.67 1.67 3.34
C LEU A 21 -6.21 1.73 2.90
N ASN A 22 -5.90 1.69 1.60
CA ASN A 22 -4.53 1.83 1.09
C ASN A 22 -4.14 3.29 0.80
N ARG A 23 -4.84 4.25 1.41
CA ARG A 23 -4.45 5.66 1.57
C ARG A 23 -4.46 6.10 3.03
N ASN A 24 -4.75 5.19 3.96
CA ASN A 24 -5.02 5.50 5.36
C ASN A 24 -3.85 5.14 6.30
N PHE A 25 -2.75 4.56 5.80
CA PHE A 25 -1.60 4.23 6.65
C PHE A 25 -0.73 5.45 6.98
N GLY A 26 -0.15 5.46 8.18
CA GLY A 26 0.60 6.57 8.75
C GLY A 26 2.06 6.67 8.31
N TYR A 27 2.30 6.72 7.00
CA TYR A 27 3.60 7.12 6.45
C TYR A 27 3.38 8.01 5.24
N LYS A 28 3.87 9.26 5.33
CA LYS A 28 3.67 10.31 4.33
C LYS A 28 2.17 10.56 3.99
N TRP A 29 1.28 10.25 4.93
CA TRP A 29 -0.17 10.31 4.76
C TRP A 29 -0.65 11.67 4.24
N GLY A 30 -1.59 11.65 3.29
CA GLY A 30 -2.16 12.84 2.70
C GLY A 30 -1.33 13.53 1.62
N GLY A 31 -0.22 12.91 1.19
CA GLY A 31 0.54 13.32 0.02
C GLY A 31 -0.14 13.02 -1.33
N LYS A 32 0.69 12.87 -2.38
CA LYS A 32 0.26 12.62 -3.77
C LYS A 32 -0.66 11.40 -3.89
N GLY A 33 -1.58 11.43 -4.85
CA GLY A 33 -2.49 10.31 -5.13
C GLY A 33 -3.57 10.06 -4.06
N THR A 34 -3.81 11.02 -3.17
CA THR A 34 -4.86 10.97 -2.14
C THR A 34 -5.91 12.07 -2.37
N SER A 35 -7.10 11.90 -1.80
CA SER A 35 -8.14 12.93 -1.77
C SER A 35 -8.63 13.21 -0.35
N ALA A 36 -8.94 14.47 -0.05
CA ALA A 36 -9.62 14.88 1.18
C ALA A 36 -11.16 14.89 1.05
N ASN A 37 -11.69 14.70 -0.16
CA ASN A 37 -13.13 14.61 -0.39
C ASN A 37 -13.66 13.21 0.00
N PRO A 38 -14.59 13.08 0.98
CA PRO A 38 -15.15 11.80 1.39
C PRO A 38 -15.79 10.96 0.27
N CYS A 39 -16.25 11.61 -0.81
CA CYS A 39 -16.87 10.94 -1.95
C CYS A 39 -15.85 10.39 -2.97
N ALA A 40 -14.58 10.78 -2.87
CA ALA A 40 -13.56 10.25 -3.76
C ALA A 40 -13.23 8.78 -3.45
N GLN A 41 -12.93 8.00 -4.48
CA GLN A 41 -12.48 6.60 -4.33
C GLN A 41 -11.12 6.49 -3.63
N THR A 42 -10.32 7.55 -3.66
CA THR A 42 -9.02 7.69 -3.00
C THR A 42 -9.10 8.53 -1.71
N TYR A 43 -10.28 8.64 -1.10
CA TYR A 43 -10.45 9.36 0.15
C TYR A 43 -9.56 8.76 1.24
N ARG A 44 -8.66 9.57 1.80
CA ARG A 44 -7.62 9.11 2.74
C ARG A 44 -8.06 8.95 4.19
N GLY A 45 -9.31 9.32 4.51
CA GLY A 45 -9.81 9.42 5.88
C GLY A 45 -9.53 10.78 6.51
N SER A 46 -9.98 10.96 7.75
CA SER A 46 -9.83 12.23 8.49
C SER A 46 -8.45 12.39 9.13
N LYS A 47 -7.76 11.28 9.38
CA LYS A 47 -6.38 11.20 9.88
C LYS A 47 -5.77 9.85 9.46
N ALA A 48 -4.44 9.75 9.53
CA ALA A 48 -3.77 8.46 9.44
C ALA A 48 -4.35 7.49 10.48
N PHE A 49 -4.56 6.24 10.09
CA PHE A 49 -5.17 5.19 10.91
C PHE A 49 -6.54 5.60 11.50
N SER A 50 -7.31 6.41 10.76
CA SER A 50 -8.68 6.72 11.18
C SER A 50 -9.55 5.48 11.21
N GLU A 51 -9.26 4.49 10.37
CA GLU A 51 -10.06 3.28 10.19
C GLU A 51 -9.58 2.15 11.11
N PRO A 52 -10.49 1.41 11.77
CA PRO A 52 -10.11 0.32 12.66
C PRO A 52 -9.28 -0.75 11.94
N GLU A 53 -9.57 -1.04 10.68
CA GLU A 53 -8.87 -2.05 9.88
C GLU A 53 -7.37 -1.73 9.74
N THR A 54 -7.02 -0.48 9.39
CA THR A 54 -5.62 -0.07 9.26
C THR A 54 -4.96 0.15 10.62
N PHE A 55 -5.72 0.69 11.60
CA PHE A 55 -5.25 0.89 12.97
C PHE A 55 -4.86 -0.43 13.64
N TYR A 56 -5.67 -1.48 13.52
CA TYR A 56 -5.37 -2.75 14.15
C TYR A 56 -4.21 -3.49 13.47
N ILE A 57 -4.02 -3.33 12.15
CA ILE A 57 -2.81 -3.83 11.48
C ILE A 57 -1.56 -3.13 12.03
N SER A 58 -1.58 -1.80 12.14
CA SER A 58 -0.43 -1.06 12.64
C SER A 58 -0.16 -1.36 14.11
N LYS A 59 -1.20 -1.49 14.93
CA LYS A 59 -1.11 -1.90 16.34
C LYS A 59 -0.55 -3.31 16.48
N PHE A 60 -1.05 -4.27 15.70
CA PHE A 60 -0.57 -5.65 15.74
C PHE A 60 0.93 -5.71 15.45
N ILE A 61 1.38 -5.12 14.34
CA ILE A 61 2.79 -5.14 13.96
C ILE A 61 3.66 -4.39 14.99
N SER A 62 3.20 -3.23 15.47
CA SER A 62 3.95 -2.40 16.42
C SER A 62 4.05 -3.00 17.83
N ASN A 63 3.24 -4.01 18.15
CA ASN A 63 3.30 -4.72 19.43
C ASN A 63 4.40 -5.79 19.50
N TYR A 64 5.08 -6.07 18.40
CA TYR A 64 6.23 -6.97 18.37
C TYR A 64 7.54 -6.19 18.27
N PRO A 65 8.66 -6.78 18.73
CA PRO A 65 9.99 -6.24 18.44
C PRO A 65 10.18 -5.96 16.95
N ARG A 66 10.87 -4.86 16.60
CA ARG A 66 11.01 -4.37 15.21
C ARG A 66 11.60 -5.40 14.25
N ASP A 67 12.39 -6.34 14.74
CA ASP A 67 13.03 -7.39 13.96
C ASP A 67 12.17 -8.66 13.83
N THR A 68 10.96 -8.70 14.39
CA THR A 68 10.07 -9.87 14.33
C THR A 68 9.59 -10.15 12.90
N PHE A 69 9.12 -9.12 12.20
CA PHE A 69 8.60 -9.25 10.85
C PHE A 69 9.70 -8.98 9.82
N LYS A 70 9.98 -9.95 8.95
CA LYS A 70 11.05 -9.87 7.95
C LYS A 70 10.57 -9.45 6.56
N ALA A 71 9.28 -9.59 6.27
CA ALA A 71 8.68 -9.22 4.99
C ALA A 71 7.24 -8.77 5.19
N PHE A 72 6.78 -7.80 4.40
CA PHE A 72 5.38 -7.38 4.33
C PHE A 72 4.86 -7.51 2.90
N LEU A 73 3.85 -8.37 2.69
CA LEU A 73 3.24 -8.59 1.39
C LEU A 73 1.76 -8.19 1.43
N SER A 74 1.38 -7.26 0.55
CA SER A 74 -0.01 -6.82 0.36
C SER A 74 -0.46 -7.14 -1.05
N PHE A 75 -1.55 -7.91 -1.19
CA PHE A 75 -2.04 -8.39 -2.47
C PHE A 75 -3.20 -7.55 -2.99
N HIS A 76 -3.09 -7.14 -4.25
CA HIS A 76 -4.10 -6.34 -4.95
C HIS A 76 -4.33 -6.87 -6.37
N SER A 77 -5.46 -6.48 -6.97
CA SER A 77 -5.76 -6.71 -8.37
C SER A 77 -6.36 -5.45 -9.02
N TYR A 78 -6.24 -5.25 -10.33
CA TYR A 78 -5.55 -6.06 -11.34
C TYR A 78 -4.32 -5.32 -11.89
N GLY A 79 -3.57 -5.96 -12.80
CA GLY A 79 -2.53 -5.27 -13.59
C GLY A 79 -1.22 -6.04 -13.76
N GLN A 80 -1.04 -7.16 -13.05
CA GLN A 80 0.19 -7.97 -13.08
C GLN A 80 1.44 -7.14 -12.75
N TYR A 81 1.42 -6.50 -11.59
CA TYR A 81 2.55 -5.74 -11.08
C TYR A 81 3.15 -6.42 -9.86
N ILE A 82 4.48 -6.39 -9.74
CA ILE A 82 5.18 -6.62 -8.47
C ILE A 82 5.81 -5.29 -8.11
N LEU A 83 5.19 -4.61 -7.16
CA LEU A 83 5.60 -3.29 -6.73
C LEU A 83 6.34 -3.37 -5.41
N TYR A 84 7.29 -2.47 -5.22
CA TYR A 84 7.98 -2.26 -3.95
C TYR A 84 8.09 -0.76 -3.66
N PRO A 85 8.33 -0.35 -2.40
CA PRO A 85 8.42 1.07 -2.06
C PRO A 85 9.51 1.84 -2.83
N TRP A 86 9.38 3.14 -3.04
CA TRP A 86 8.31 4.00 -2.51
C TRP A 86 7.13 4.16 -3.46
N GLY A 87 5.94 4.28 -2.89
CA GLY A 87 4.70 4.69 -3.54
C GLY A 87 4.41 6.17 -3.40
N TYR A 88 4.73 6.79 -2.26
CA TYR A 88 4.32 8.17 -1.97
C TYR A 88 4.98 9.23 -2.86
N ASP A 89 6.19 8.95 -3.36
CA ASP A 89 6.94 9.84 -4.26
C ASP A 89 7.99 9.08 -5.08
N TYR A 90 8.59 9.74 -6.06
CA TYR A 90 9.55 9.17 -7.02
C TYR A 90 10.96 8.91 -6.46
N GLN A 91 11.19 9.16 -5.18
CA GLN A 91 12.50 8.94 -4.59
C GLN A 91 12.80 7.44 -4.44
N PRO A 92 14.06 7.02 -4.55
CA PRO A 92 14.43 5.62 -4.33
C PRO A 92 14.47 5.27 -2.84
N THR A 93 14.35 3.99 -2.55
CA THR A 93 14.72 3.40 -1.26
C THR A 93 16.23 3.18 -1.20
N ALA A 94 16.83 3.26 0.00
CA ALA A 94 18.27 3.04 0.17
C ALA A 94 18.69 1.61 -0.25
N ASP A 95 17.80 0.63 -0.06
CA ASP A 95 17.97 -0.78 -0.41
C ASP A 95 17.27 -1.16 -1.73
N LYS A 96 17.02 -0.20 -2.63
CA LYS A 96 16.33 -0.41 -3.92
C LYS A 96 16.90 -1.59 -4.70
N ALA A 97 18.23 -1.74 -4.75
CA ALA A 97 18.88 -2.81 -5.50
C ALA A 97 18.51 -4.21 -4.95
N ASP A 98 18.33 -4.33 -3.63
CA ASP A 98 17.93 -5.57 -2.98
C ASP A 98 16.47 -5.91 -3.25
N LEU A 99 15.58 -4.93 -3.08
CA LEU A 99 14.15 -5.06 -3.38
C LEU A 99 13.91 -5.43 -4.85
N ASP A 100 14.58 -4.74 -5.78
CA ASP A 100 14.44 -4.99 -7.21
C ASP A 100 14.89 -6.40 -7.59
N ARG A 101 16.00 -6.89 -7.01
CA ARG A 101 16.50 -8.25 -7.24
C ARG A 101 15.46 -9.30 -6.81
N VAL A 102 14.92 -9.18 -5.60
CA VAL A 102 13.93 -10.13 -5.07
C VAL A 102 12.62 -10.07 -5.86
N ALA A 103 12.14 -8.87 -6.16
CA ALA A 103 10.90 -8.67 -6.91
C ALA A 103 10.99 -9.21 -8.34
N ARG A 104 12.12 -9.02 -9.03
CA ARG A 104 12.37 -9.60 -10.36
C ARG A 104 12.43 -11.11 -10.32
N GLN A 105 13.12 -11.67 -9.32
CA GLN A 105 13.17 -13.13 -9.13
C GLN A 105 11.76 -13.72 -8.94
N ALA A 106 10.91 -13.05 -8.17
CA ALA A 106 9.51 -13.44 -8.02
C ALA A 106 8.75 -13.40 -9.36
N GLY A 107 8.88 -12.31 -10.12
CA GLY A 107 8.24 -12.17 -11.43
C GLY A 107 8.69 -13.23 -12.44
N THR A 108 10.00 -13.51 -12.50
CA THR A 108 10.56 -14.60 -13.32
C THR A 108 10.02 -15.96 -12.89
N THR A 109 9.91 -16.20 -11.58
CA THR A 109 9.42 -17.48 -11.04
C THR A 109 7.94 -17.69 -11.38
N ILE A 110 7.10 -16.65 -11.24
CA ILE A 110 5.69 -16.70 -11.65
C ILE A 110 5.59 -16.97 -13.16
N THR A 111 6.36 -16.23 -13.97
CA THR A 111 6.38 -16.43 -15.44
C THR A 111 6.70 -17.88 -15.81
N LYS A 112 7.70 -18.49 -15.16
CA LYS A 112 8.08 -19.90 -15.40
C LYS A 112 6.99 -20.89 -15.00
N LYS A 113 6.13 -20.55 -14.03
CA LYS A 113 5.11 -21.46 -13.48
C LYS A 113 3.75 -21.33 -14.16
N SER A 114 3.33 -20.12 -14.53
CA SER A 114 1.98 -19.87 -15.05
C SER A 114 1.97 -19.15 -16.40
N GLY A 115 3.12 -18.72 -16.92
CA GLY A 115 3.21 -17.87 -18.12
C GLY A 115 2.83 -16.40 -17.87
N GLY A 116 2.35 -16.06 -16.68
CA GLY A 116 1.97 -14.68 -16.31
C GLY A 116 3.18 -13.76 -16.28
N LYS A 117 3.16 -12.69 -17.08
CA LYS A 117 4.23 -11.68 -17.14
C LYS A 117 3.92 -10.52 -16.21
N TYR A 118 4.88 -10.17 -15.36
CA TYR A 118 4.72 -9.09 -14.37
C TYR A 118 5.69 -7.94 -14.63
N THR A 119 5.18 -6.72 -14.56
CA THR A 119 6.00 -5.51 -14.56
C THR A 119 6.48 -5.24 -13.14
N VAL A 120 7.79 -5.01 -12.98
CA VAL A 120 8.46 -4.91 -11.67
C VAL A 120 9.13 -3.55 -11.51
N GLY A 121 8.92 -2.90 -10.36
CA GLY A 121 9.63 -1.69 -10.00
C GLY A 121 9.03 -0.94 -8.81
N PRO A 122 9.58 0.25 -8.48
CA PRO A 122 9.06 1.07 -7.40
C PRO A 122 7.63 1.53 -7.71
N SER A 123 6.73 1.47 -6.72
CA SER A 123 5.30 1.77 -6.86
C SER A 123 5.04 3.12 -7.57
N ALA A 124 5.73 4.19 -7.17
CA ALA A 124 5.52 5.53 -7.74
C ALA A 124 5.94 5.64 -9.22
N THR A 125 7.06 5.02 -9.60
CA THR A 125 7.61 5.08 -10.96
C THR A 125 6.99 4.08 -11.92
N THR A 126 6.53 2.94 -11.42
CA THR A 126 5.97 1.85 -12.23
C THR A 126 4.46 2.00 -12.44
N LEU A 127 3.76 2.66 -11.50
CA LEU A 127 2.33 2.87 -11.56
C LEU A 127 2.01 4.37 -11.51
N TYR A 128 1.96 4.95 -10.31
CA TYR A 128 1.80 6.38 -10.07
C TYR A 128 2.06 6.68 -8.59
N PRO A 129 2.40 7.93 -8.22
CA PRO A 129 2.56 8.32 -6.83
C PRO A 129 1.25 8.21 -6.02
N ALA A 130 1.31 7.47 -4.92
CA ALA A 130 0.21 7.22 -4.00
C ALA A 130 0.70 7.16 -2.55
N ALA A 131 0.33 8.16 -1.76
CA ALA A 131 0.71 8.26 -0.36
C ALA A 131 -0.24 7.50 0.58
N GLY A 132 0.24 7.14 1.77
CA GLY A 132 -0.54 6.45 2.79
C GLY A 132 -0.80 4.97 2.49
N GLY A 133 0.04 4.36 1.63
CA GLY A 133 0.04 2.94 1.33
C GLY A 133 0.57 2.10 2.49
N SER A 134 0.08 0.86 2.58
CA SER A 134 0.47 -0.11 3.60
C SER A 134 1.93 -0.57 3.47
N ASP A 135 2.39 -0.79 2.24
CA ASP A 135 3.76 -1.17 1.86
C ASP A 135 4.77 -0.08 2.26
N ASP A 136 4.47 1.17 1.93
CA ASP A 136 5.28 2.32 2.32
C ASP A 136 5.35 2.49 3.84
N TRP A 137 4.25 2.28 4.56
CA TRP A 137 4.27 2.34 6.02
C TRP A 137 5.06 1.18 6.64
N ALA A 138 4.91 -0.04 6.14
CA ALA A 138 5.65 -1.19 6.61
C ALA A 138 7.16 -0.97 6.47
N LYS A 139 7.60 -0.43 5.33
CA LYS A 139 9.02 -0.10 5.12
C LYS A 139 9.49 1.10 5.93
N GLY A 140 8.78 2.22 5.80
CA GLY A 140 9.25 3.51 6.29
C GLY A 140 9.08 3.74 7.79
N PHE A 141 8.08 3.11 8.40
CA PHE A 141 7.83 3.25 9.84
C PHE A 141 8.14 1.96 10.60
N ALA A 142 7.58 0.82 10.15
CA ALA A 142 7.74 -0.46 10.84
C ALA A 142 9.14 -1.08 10.61
N GLY A 143 9.88 -0.63 9.59
CA GLY A 143 11.25 -1.09 9.30
C GLY A 143 11.29 -2.50 8.69
N ILE A 144 10.18 -2.95 8.11
CA ILE A 144 10.06 -4.25 7.46
C ILE A 144 10.55 -4.15 6.01
N LYS A 145 11.14 -5.21 5.47
CA LYS A 145 11.49 -5.26 4.04
C LYS A 145 10.28 -5.40 3.14
#